data_AF-A0A1G2JKQ5-F1
#
_entry.id   AF-A0A1G2JKQ5-F1
#
_cell.length_a   1.000
_cell.length_b   1.000
_cell.length_c   1.000
_cell.angle_alpha   90.00
_cell.angle_beta   90.00
_cell.angle_gamma   90.00
#
_symmetry.space_group_name_H-M   'P 1'
#
loop_
_entity.id
_entity.type
_entity.pdbx_description
1 polymer ?
#
loop_
_entity_poly.entity_id
_entity_poly.type
_entity_poly.pdbx_seq_one_letter_code
_entity_poly.pdbx_strand_id
1 'polypeptide(L)'
;MILNLTSDSIFLIFGFLGYVIGRWGDNHLNFLMRDPWWTPHHWIYGFLLMIISFYFFHEFWLQIFSFGLGLFVSDLKDFLHFRILGSDKKIKENVKFWHID
;
A
#
# COMPACT_ATOMS: atom_id res chain seq x y z
N MET A 1 -24.22 -16.00 -10.22
CA MET A 1 -23.37 -16.80 -9.32
C MET A 1 -22.74 -15.85 -8.32
N ILE A 2 -23.24 -15.82 -7.08
CA ILE A 2 -22.62 -15.01 -6.02
C ILE A 2 -21.43 -15.82 -5.52
N LEU A 3 -20.21 -15.30 -5.69
CA LEU A 3 -19.02 -15.91 -5.11
C LEU A 3 -19.10 -15.73 -3.59
N ASN A 4 -19.36 -16.82 -2.86
CA ASN A 4 -19.21 -16.84 -1.41
C ASN A 4 -17.71 -16.84 -1.08
N LEU A 5 -17.13 -15.65 -0.98
CA LEU A 5 -15.74 -15.49 -0.56
C LEU A 5 -15.63 -15.74 0.94
N THR A 6 -14.69 -16.61 1.34
CA THR A 6 -14.34 -16.79 2.75
C THR A 6 -13.57 -15.57 3.27
N SER A 7 -13.54 -15.38 4.59
CA SER A 7 -12.72 -14.34 5.23
C SER A 7 -11.27 -14.37 4.76
N ASP A 8 -10.70 -15.56 4.63
CA ASP A 8 -9.31 -15.75 4.21
C ASP A 8 -9.11 -15.31 2.75
N SER A 9 -10.07 -15.62 1.89
CA SER A 9 -10.06 -15.19 0.49
C SER A 9 -10.16 -13.67 0.38
N ILE A 10 -11.03 -13.05 1.18
CA ILE A 10 -11.16 -11.59 1.27
C ILE A 10 -9.82 -11.00 1.74
N PHE A 11 -9.23 -11.55 2.79
CA PHE A 11 -7.97 -11.06 3.33
C PHE A 11 -6.85 -11.08 2.28
N LEU A 12 -6.68 -12.20 1.59
CA LEU A 12 -5.65 -12.37 0.57
C LEU A 12 -5.88 -11.48 -0.66
N ILE A 13 -7.12 -11.39 -1.15
CA ILE A 13 -7.46 -10.57 -2.32
C ILE A 13 -7.21 -9.09 -2.02
N PHE A 14 -7.76 -8.59 -0.91
CA PHE A 14 -7.62 -7.17 -0.58
C PHE A 14 -6.18 -6.83 -0.19
N GLY A 15 -5.46 -7.73 0.49
CA GLY A 15 -4.02 -7.57 0.74
C GLY A 15 -3.21 -7.52 -0.54
N PHE A 16 -3.47 -8.41 -1.49
CA PHE A 16 -2.79 -8.38 -2.78
C PHE A 16 -3.12 -7.10 -3.57
N LEU A 17 -4.38 -6.66 -3.59
CA LEU A 17 -4.77 -5.41 -4.24
C LEU A 17 -4.11 -4.19 -3.60
N GLY A 18 -4.02 -4.14 -2.27
CA GLY A 18 -3.30 -3.10 -1.54
C GLY A 18 -1.83 -3.04 -1.92
N TYR A 19 -1.18 -4.20 -2.00
CA TYR A 19 0.21 -4.30 -2.46
C TYR A 19 0.36 -3.78 -3.90
N VAL A 20 -0.48 -4.25 -4.83
CA VAL A 20 -0.45 -3.83 -6.25
C VAL A 20 -0.65 -2.32 -6.38
N ILE A 21 -1.59 -1.74 -5.64
CA ILE A 21 -1.85 -0.29 -5.67
C ILE A 21 -0.68 0.50 -5.07
N GLY A 22 -0.07 0.01 -3.99
CA GLY A 22 1.15 0.62 -3.44
C GLY A 22 2.29 0.66 -4.45
N ARG A 23 2.57 -0.48 -5.09
CA ARG A 23 3.57 -0.56 -6.17
C ARG A 23 3.21 0.31 -7.35
N TRP A 24 1.94 0.41 -7.70
CA TRP A 24 1.50 1.27 -8.81
C TRP A 24 1.68 2.77 -8.48
N GLY A 25 1.33 3.18 -7.27
CA GLY A 25 1.50 4.56 -6.79
C GLY A 25 2.97 4.97 -6.85
N ASP A 26 3.84 4.16 -6.26
CA ASP A 26 5.26 4.42 -6.22
C ASP A 26 5.92 4.44 -7.62
N ASN A 27 5.53 3.51 -8.51
CA ASN A 27 6.15 3.34 -9.82
C ASN A 27 5.53 4.18 -10.95
N HIS A 28 4.36 4.79 -10.74
CA HIS A 28 3.67 5.55 -11.79
C HIS A 28 3.16 6.91 -11.31
N LEU A 29 2.51 6.97 -10.13
CA LEU A 29 1.92 8.21 -9.63
C LEU A 29 3.02 9.23 -9.27
N ASN A 30 4.10 8.78 -8.64
CA ASN A 30 5.25 9.65 -8.31
C ASN A 30 5.82 10.32 -9.55
N PHE A 31 6.05 9.56 -10.63
CA PHE A 31 6.50 10.12 -11.91
C PHE A 31 5.50 11.11 -12.52
N LEU A 32 4.20 10.80 -12.47
CA LEU A 32 3.15 11.68 -12.99
C LEU A 32 3.12 13.01 -12.23
N MET A 33 3.37 12.98 -10.93
CA MET A 33 3.45 14.14 -10.05
C MET A 33 4.81 14.86 -10.06
N ARG A 34 5.75 14.43 -10.92
CA ARG A 34 7.12 14.96 -11.02
C ARG A 34 7.93 14.81 -9.72
N ASP A 35 7.80 13.66 -9.07
CA ASP A 35 8.55 13.27 -7.86
C ASP A 35 8.49 14.32 -6.74
N PRO A 36 7.28 14.60 -6.21
CA PRO A 36 7.11 15.58 -5.16
C PRO A 36 7.91 15.16 -3.91
N TRP A 37 8.66 16.11 -3.36
CA TRP A 37 9.48 15.87 -2.15
C TRP A 37 8.66 15.91 -0.85
N TRP A 38 7.44 16.43 -0.92
CA TRP A 38 6.57 16.69 0.24
C TRP A 38 5.50 15.62 0.45
N THR A 39 5.36 14.66 -0.45
CA THR A 39 4.37 13.58 -0.31
C THR A 39 4.83 12.57 0.72
N PRO A 40 3.95 12.16 1.65
CA PRO A 40 4.20 11.03 2.54
C PRO A 40 4.49 9.73 1.76
N HIS A 41 5.39 8.91 2.30
CA HIS A 41 5.62 7.56 1.77
C HIS A 41 4.37 6.68 1.91
N HIS A 42 4.25 5.69 1.03
CA HIS A 42 3.03 4.93 0.87
C HIS A 42 2.73 4.03 2.07
N TRP A 43 3.78 3.61 2.80
CA TRP A 43 3.61 2.87 4.05
C TRP A 43 2.81 3.65 5.09
N ILE A 44 2.87 4.98 5.12
CA ILE A 44 2.11 5.80 6.07
C ILE A 44 0.61 5.65 5.81
N TYR A 45 0.19 5.69 4.56
CA TYR A 45 -1.21 5.48 4.20
C TYR A 45 -1.67 4.07 4.56
N GLY A 46 -0.84 3.05 4.30
CA GLY A 46 -1.13 1.67 4.68
C GLY A 46 -1.28 1.51 6.20
N PHE A 47 -0.37 2.12 6.96
CA PHE A 47 -0.39 2.14 8.42
C PHE A 47 -1.63 2.84 8.99
N LEU A 48 -1.99 4.01 8.46
CA LEU A 48 -3.19 4.73 8.87
C LEU A 48 -4.46 3.92 8.58
N LEU A 49 -4.54 3.26 7.42
CA LEU A 49 -5.66 2.39 7.07
C LEU A 49 -5.78 1.22 8.05
N MET A 50 -4.67 0.58 8.43
CA MET A 50 -4.68 -0.49 9.43
C MET A 50 -5.14 0.02 10.80
N ILE A 51 -4.64 1.19 11.26
CA ILE A 51 -5.04 1.79 12.53
C ILE A 51 -6.53 2.11 12.54
N ILE A 52 -7.01 2.88 11.55
CA ILE A 52 -8.43 3.27 11.47
C ILE A 52 -9.29 2.00 11.43
N SER A 53 -8.84 0.99 10.69
CA SER A 53 -9.55 -0.28 10.60
C SER A 53 -9.58 -1.09 11.88
N PHE A 54 -8.56 -0.95 12.73
CA PHE A 54 -8.52 -1.60 14.02
C PHE A 54 -9.41 -0.89 15.04
N TYR A 55 -9.60 0.43 14.96
CA TYR A 55 -10.35 1.18 16.00
C TYR A 55 -11.86 1.24 15.77
N PHE A 56 -12.36 1.14 14.54
CA PHE A 56 -13.76 1.46 14.22
C PHE A 56 -14.66 0.22 13.92
N PHE A 57 -14.34 -0.96 14.46
CA PHE A 57 -15.01 -2.28 14.27
C PHE A 57 -16.53 -2.26 13.88
N HIS A 58 -16.80 -2.51 12.60
CA HIS A 58 -18.05 -2.63 11.83
C HIS A 58 -17.87 -3.57 10.61
N GLU A 59 -18.90 -3.73 9.77
CA GLU A 59 -18.80 -4.46 8.50
C GLU A 59 -17.75 -3.80 7.58
N PHE A 60 -17.02 -4.60 6.79
CA PHE A 60 -15.99 -4.20 5.81
C PHE A 60 -14.56 -3.88 6.29
N TRP A 61 -14.25 -4.01 7.59
CA TRP A 61 -12.88 -3.71 8.06
C TRP A 61 -11.84 -4.75 7.70
N LEU A 62 -12.21 -6.02 7.53
CA LEU A 62 -11.22 -7.02 7.10
C LEU A 62 -10.62 -6.60 5.74
N GLN A 63 -11.46 -6.12 4.83
CA GLN A 63 -11.07 -5.59 3.52
C GLN A 63 -10.13 -4.40 3.67
N ILE A 64 -10.50 -3.40 4.48
CA ILE A 64 -9.74 -2.16 4.67
C ILE A 64 -8.40 -2.45 5.38
N PHE A 65 -8.42 -3.26 6.43
CA PHE A 65 -7.24 -3.70 7.15
C PHE A 65 -6.30 -4.46 6.22
N SER A 66 -6.80 -5.46 5.51
CA SER A 66 -6.00 -6.24 4.56
C SER A 66 -5.41 -5.37 3.47
N PHE A 67 -6.21 -4.46 2.91
CA PHE A 67 -5.73 -3.50 1.92
C PHE A 67 -4.62 -2.60 2.48
N GLY A 68 -4.82 -2.05 3.67
CA GLY A 68 -3.83 -1.24 4.38
C GLY A 68 -2.54 -2.02 4.64
N LEU A 69 -2.65 -3.28 5.05
CA LEU A 69 -1.51 -4.18 5.24
C LEU A 69 -0.76 -4.42 3.93
N GLY A 70 -1.46 -4.70 2.84
CA GLY A 70 -0.87 -4.84 1.51
C GLY A 70 -0.10 -3.61 1.07
N LEU A 71 -0.73 -2.43 1.22
CA LEU A 71 -0.14 -1.14 0.90
C LEU A 71 1.12 -0.88 1.75
N PHE A 72 1.05 -1.18 3.05
CA PHE A 72 2.18 -1.07 3.98
C PHE A 72 3.33 -2.00 3.60
N VAL A 73 3.03 -3.27 3.31
CA VAL A 73 4.04 -4.27 2.92
C VAL A 73 4.74 -3.92 1.62
N SER A 74 4.07 -3.21 0.70
CA SER A 74 4.68 -2.80 -0.57
C SER A 74 5.88 -1.84 -0.42
N ASP A 75 5.99 -1.20 0.75
CA ASP A 75 6.88 -0.07 1.06
C ASP A 75 7.53 -0.28 2.45
N LEU A 76 7.71 -1.56 2.84
CA LEU A 76 8.14 -1.98 4.17
C LEU A 76 9.57 -1.56 4.50
N LYS A 77 10.49 -1.57 3.54
CA LYS A 77 11.88 -1.18 3.76
C LYS A 77 12.01 0.34 3.90
N ASP A 78 11.18 1.15 3.25
CA ASP A 78 11.09 2.59 3.56
C ASP A 78 10.58 2.84 4.99
N PHE A 79 9.61 2.07 5.46
CA PHE A 79 9.21 2.07 6.87
C PHE A 79 10.36 1.68 7.81
N LEU A 80 11.10 0.61 7.51
CA LEU A 80 12.23 0.16 8.33
C LEU A 80 13.34 1.23 8.43
N HIS A 81 13.49 2.07 7.41
CA HIS A 81 14.40 3.22 7.42
C HIS A 81 13.75 4.52 7.91
N PHE A 82 12.51 4.48 8.41
CA PHE A 82 11.73 5.62 8.89
C PHE A 82 11.66 6.79 7.90
N ARG A 83 11.55 6.50 6.60
CA ARG A 83 11.39 7.53 5.57
C ARG A 83 9.96 8.02 5.56
N ILE A 84 9.75 9.26 5.98
CA ILE A 84 8.40 9.84 6.13
C ILE A 84 7.97 10.61 4.88
N LEU A 85 8.88 11.33 4.26
CA LEU A 85 8.62 12.20 3.11
C LEU A 85 9.63 11.95 1.99
N GLY A 86 9.15 12.14 0.76
CA GLY A 86 9.98 12.19 -0.44
C GLY A 86 9.64 11.13 -1.46
N SER A 87 10.13 11.33 -2.68
CA SER A 87 10.18 10.29 -3.70
C SER A 87 11.58 9.69 -3.70
N ASP A 88 11.67 8.38 -3.94
CA ASP A 88 12.92 7.65 -4.09
C ASP A 88 13.76 8.08 -5.31
N LYS A 89 13.30 9.08 -6.09
CA LYS A 89 13.93 9.55 -7.33
C LYS A 89 14.30 8.39 -8.24
N LYS A 90 13.40 7.40 -8.33
CA LYS A 90 13.60 6.20 -9.14
C LYS A 90 13.85 6.63 -10.58
N ILE A 91 14.90 6.10 -11.20
CA ILE A 91 15.10 6.26 -12.64
C ILE A 91 14.09 5.33 -13.31
N LYS A 92 13.28 5.85 -14.24
CA LYS A 92 12.19 5.11 -14.90
C LYS A 92 12.60 3.76 -15.50
N GLU A 93 13.86 3.62 -15.89
CA GLU A 93 14.46 2.42 -16.48
C GLU A 93 14.75 1.31 -15.45
N ASN A 94 14.83 1.62 -14.15
CA ASN A 94 15.17 0.68 -13.08
C ASN A 94 13.98 0.34 -12.15
N VAL A 95 12.78 0.70 -12.56
CA VAL A 95 11.54 0.50 -11.81
C VAL A 95 11.20 -1.00 -11.76
N LYS A 96 11.17 -1.57 -10.55
CA LYS A 96 10.79 -2.98 -10.33
C LYS A 96 9.41 -3.04 -9.69
N PHE A 97 8.42 -3.56 -10.43
CA PHE A 97 7.05 -3.65 -9.92
C PHE A 97 6.91 -4.66 -8.78
N TRP A 98 7.39 -5.89 -8.99
CA TRP A 98 7.30 -6.99 -8.00
C TRP A 98 8.46 -6.94 -7.00
N HIS A 99 8.45 -5.93 -6.12
CA HIS A 99 9.44 -5.75 -5.06
C HIS A 99 8.78 -5.21 -3.79
N ILE A 100 9.54 -5.17 -2.69
CA ILE A 100 9.17 -4.55 -1.42
C ILE A 100 10.19 -3.44 -1.20
N ASP A 101 9.75 -2.19 -1.32
CA ASP A 101 10.65 -1.03 -1.28
C ASP A 101 10.99 -0.57 0.13
#